data_AF-A0A356Z863-F1
#
_entry.id   AF-A0A356Z863-F1
#
_cell.length_a   1.000
_cell.length_b   1.000
_cell.length_c   1.000
_cell.angle_alpha   90.00
_cell.angle_beta   90.00
_cell.angle_gamma   90.00
#
_symmetry.space_group_name_H-M   'P 1'
#
loop_
_entity.id
_entity.type
_entity.pdbx_description
1 polymer ?
#
loop_
_entity_poly.entity_id
_entity_poly.type
_entity_poly.pdbx_seq_one_letter_code
_entity_poly.pdbx_strand_id
1 'polypeptide(L)' 'RGMEVIVDDRDERAGVKFKDADLIGIPVRITIGPRSLQENKAEVKKRWEEESSLVDLEAVTDAVISIIKGSN' A
#
# COMPACT_ATOMS: atom_id res chain seq x y z
N ARG A 1 -8.38 1.03 -14.88
CA ARG A 1 -7.78 -0.09 -14.13
C ARG A 1 -8.82 -0.48 -13.07
N GLY A 2 -9.51 -1.61 -13.23
CA GLY A 2 -10.72 -1.98 -12.44
C GLY A 2 -10.42 -2.54 -11.06
N MET A 3 -9.80 -1.73 -10.20
CA MET A 3 -9.49 -2.09 -8.81
C MET A 3 -10.35 -1.25 -7.87
N GLU A 4 -10.81 -1.86 -6.78
CA GLU A 4 -11.42 -1.14 -5.68
C GLU A 4 -10.32 -0.66 -4.73
N VAL A 5 -10.42 0.60 -4.32
CA VAL A 5 -9.42 1.25 -3.46
C VAL A 5 -10.15 1.91 -2.31
N ILE A 6 -9.61 1.74 -1.10
CA ILE A 6 -10.07 2.42 0.11
C ILE A 6 -8.97 3.39 0.53
N VAL A 7 -9.33 4.65 0.73
CA VAL A 7 -8.45 5.68 1.27
C VAL A 7 -8.77 5.83 2.76
N ASP A 8 -7.78 5.61 3.62
CA ASP A 8 -7.92 5.78 5.07
C ASP A 8 -7.23 7.08 5.52
N ASP A 9 -8.00 8.17 5.51
CA ASP A 9 -7.58 9.52 5.91
C ASP A 9 -7.96 9.88 7.36
N ARG A 10 -8.45 8.91 8.14
CA ARG A 10 -8.87 9.12 9.54
C ARG A 10 -7.73 9.68 10.40
N ASP A 11 -8.03 10.51 11.40
CA ASP A 11 -7.05 11.00 12.37
C ASP A 11 -6.76 9.94 13.45
N GLU A 12 -6.17 8.83 13.01
CA GLU A 12 -5.86 7.65 13.81
C GLU A 12 -4.41 7.24 13.62
N ARG A 13 -3.85 6.56 14.63
CA ARG A 13 -2.47 6.07 14.57
C ARG A 13 -2.31 5.05 13.42
N ALA A 14 -1.18 5.12 12.71
CA ALA A 14 -0.88 4.22 11.59
C ALA A 14 -1.07 2.74 11.94
N GLY A 15 -0.66 2.31 13.15
CA GLY A 15 -0.85 0.94 13.60
C GLY A 15 -2.32 0.49 13.71
N VAL A 16 -3.25 1.40 14.01
CA VAL A 16 -4.70 1.11 14.05
C VAL A 16 -5.21 0.89 12.63
N LYS A 17 -4.87 1.82 11.72
CA LYS A 17 -5.23 1.71 10.29
C LYS A 17 -4.68 0.43 9.65
N PHE A 18 -3.44 0.07 9.98
CA PHE A 18 -2.80 -1.14 9.49
C PHE A 18 -3.53 -2.39 9.95
N LYS A 19 -3.87 -2.45 11.24
CA LYS A 19 -4.64 -3.55 11.80
C LYS A 19 -6.01 -3.67 11.15
N ASP A 20 -6.70 -2.55 10.90
CA ASP A 20 -8.00 -2.54 10.22
C ASP A 20 -7.87 -3.03 8.78
N ALA A 21 -6.90 -2.54 8.02
CA ALA A 21 -6.63 -2.98 6.65
C ALA A 21 -6.34 -4.49 6.58
N ASP A 22 -5.55 -5.00 7.52
CA ASP A 22 -5.18 -6.42 7.62
C ASP A 22 -6.38 -7.29 8.06
N LEU A 23 -7.28 -6.74 8.89
CA LEU A 23 -8.51 -7.37 9.37
C LEU A 23 -9.58 -7.49 8.26
N ILE A 24 -9.79 -6.42 7.51
CA ILE A 24 -10.74 -6.38 6.37
C ILE A 24 -10.22 -7.25 5.21
N GLY A 25 -8.91 -7.51 5.19
CA GLY A 25 -8.29 -8.45 4.28
C GLY A 25 -7.80 -7.83 2.99
N ILE A 26 -7.40 -6.55 3.03
CA ILE A 26 -6.83 -5.84 1.89
C ILE A 26 -5.53 -6.54 1.46
N PRO A 27 -5.39 -6.96 0.18
CA PRO A 27 -4.23 -7.73 -0.27
C PRO A 27 -2.94 -6.90 -0.34
N VAL A 28 -3.06 -5.63 -0.71
CA VAL A 28 -1.93 -4.70 -0.88
C VAL A 28 -2.25 -3.39 -0.18
N ARG A 29 -1.36 -2.94 0.69
CA ARG A 29 -1.45 -1.65 1.39
C ARG A 29 -0.40 -0.70 0.86
N ILE A 30 -0.81 0.54 0.60
CA ILE A 30 0.07 1.64 0.19
C ILE A 30 0.08 2.68 1.31
N THR A 31 1.25 2.94 1.88
CA THR A 31 1.43 3.95 2.92
C THR A 31 2.19 5.14 2.34
N ILE A 32 1.57 6.32 2.44
CA ILE A 32 2.20 7.60 2.07
C ILE A 32 2.59 8.30 3.37
N GLY A 33 3.88 8.27 3.69
CA GLY A 33 4.45 8.92 4.87
C GLY A 33 5.26 10.16 4.48
N PRO A 34 5.45 11.13 5.40
CA PRO A 34 6.21 12.34 5.11
C PRO A 34 7.67 12.05 4.71
N ARG A 35 8.27 10.97 5.22
CA ARG A 35 9.63 10.55 4.89
C ARG A 35 9.74 9.97 3.48
N SER A 36 8.89 9.00 3.15
CA SER A 36 8.89 8.39 1.81
C SER A 36 8.46 9.39 0.73
N LEU A 37 7.54 10.30 1.06
CA LEU A 37 7.10 11.36 0.15
C LEU A 37 8.22 12.36 -0.19
N GLN A 38 9.12 12.68 0.74
CA GLN A 38 10.29 13.52 0.46
C GLN A 38 11.22 12.90 -0.58
N GLU A 39 11.24 11.57 -0.67
CA GLU A 39 12.01 10.81 -1.66
C GLU A 39 11.20 10.51 -2.93
N ASN A 40 9.98 11.05 -3.08
CA ASN A 40 9.03 10.72 -4.15
C ASN A 40 8.66 9.22 -4.21
N LYS A 41 8.61 8.56 -3.05
CA LYS A 41 8.30 7.13 -2.93
C LYS A 41 7.07 6.89 -2.06
N ALA A 42 6.44 5.74 -2.28
CA ALA A 42 5.41 5.17 -1.43
C ALA A 42 5.87 3.82 -0.89
N GLU A 43 5.44 3.48 0.32
CA GLU A 43 5.67 2.16 0.89
C GLU A 43 4.54 1.23 0.45
N VAL A 44 4.89 0.14 -0.22
CA VAL A 44 3.96 -0.91 -0.64
C VAL A 44 4.21 -2.13 0.23
N LYS A 45 3.16 -2.59 0.91
CA LYS A 45 3.20 -3.81 1.73
C LYS A 45 2.16 -4.82 1.24
N LYS A 46 2.61 -6.04 0.98
CA LYS A 46 1.70 -7.16 0.71
C LYS A 46 1.26 -7.77 2.03
N ARG A 47 0.00 -8.18 2.11
CA ARG A 47 -0.56 -8.77 3.34
C ARG A 47 0.19 -10.02 3.82
N TRP A 48 0.73 -10.80 2.88
CA TRP A 48 1.45 -12.05 3.15
C TRP A 48 2.97 -11.88 3.32
N GLU A 49 3.50 -10.65 3.21
CA GLU A 49 4.92 -10.34 3.43
C GLU A 49 5.07 -9.52 4.71
N GLU A 50 6.13 -9.78 5.49
CA GLU A 50 6.43 -8.99 6.68
C GLU A 50 7.04 -7.64 6.30
N GLU A 51 7.88 -7.64 5.26
CA GLU A 51 8.58 -6.46 4.75
C GLU A 51 7.72 -5.62 3.80
N SER A 52 8.01 -4.32 3.77
CA SER A 52 7.45 -3.36 2.81
C SER A 52 8.54 -2.91 1.85
N SER A 53 8.17 -2.73 0.58
CA SER A 53 9.06 -2.15 -0.43
C SER A 53 8.78 -0.67 -0.63
N LEU A 54 9.84 0.11 -0.83
CA LEU A 54 9.72 1.49 -1.30
C LEU A 54 9.65 1.48 -2.82
N VAL A 55 8.60 2.09 -3.38
CA VAL A 55 8.37 2.17 -4.82
C VAL A 55 8.19 3.64 -5.20
N ASP A 56 8.78 4.06 -6.32
CA ASP A 56 8.60 5.42 -6.82
C ASP A 56 7.11 5.70 -7.10
N LEU A 57 6.66 6.91 -6.77
CA LEU A 57 5.24 7.29 -6.90
C LEU A 57 4.72 7.13 -8.33
N GLU A 58 5.57 7.36 -9.33
CA GLU A 58 5.21 7.19 -10.74
C GLU A 58 4.99 5.72 -11.10
N ALA A 59 5.72 4.80 -10.48
CA ALA A 59 5.68 3.36 -10.76
C ALA A 59 4.74 2.58 -9.83
N VAL A 60 4.23 3.19 -8.75
CA VAL A 60 3.45 2.50 -7.72
C VAL A 60 2.20 1.81 -8.27
N THR A 61 1.52 2.45 -9.22
CA THR A 61 0.28 1.90 -9.80
C THR A 61 0.57 0.64 -10.61
N ASP A 62 1.71 0.59 -11.30
CA ASP A 62 2.13 -0.57 -12.10
C ASP A 62 2.59 -1.71 -11.20
N ALA A 63 3.37 -1.38 -10.17
CA ALA A 63 3.81 -2.34 -9.17
C ALA A 63 2.61 -3.03 -8.48
N VAL A 64 1.62 -2.26 -8.04
CA VAL A 64 0.41 -2.77 -7.37
C VAL A 64 -0.40 -3.67 -8.30
N ILE A 65 -0.53 -3.32 -9.57
CA ILE A 65 -1.25 -4.16 -10.55
C ILE A 65 -0.52 -5.46 -10.81
N SER A 66 0.81 -5.42 -10.93
CA SER A 66 1.62 -6.63 -11.10
C SER A 66 1.43 -7.58 -9.91
N ILE A 67 1.39 -7.04 -8.70
CA ILE A 67 1.17 -7.80 -7.46
C ILE A 67 -0.24 -8.42 -7.44
N ILE A 68 -1.28 -7.64 -7.77
CA ILE A 68 -2.68 -8.11 -7.69
C ILE A 68 -3.01 -9.10 -8.81
N LYS A 69 -2.47 -8.88 -10.02
CA LYS A 69 -2.74 -9.75 -11.17
C LYS A 69 -1.95 -11.05 -11.17
N GLY A 70 -0.91 -11.17 -10.32
CA GLY A 70 -0.16 -12.39 -10.04
C GLY A 70 0.09 -13.30 -11.24
N SER A 71 1.27 -13.17 -11.86
CA SER A 71 1.90 -14.14 -12.79
C SER A 71 0.93 -14.93 -13.69
N ASN A 72 0.73 -14.43 -14.91
CA ASN A 72 0.38 -15.31 -16.03
C ASN A 72 1.64 -15.68 -16.80
#